data_AF-W2X417-F1
#
_entry.id   AF-W2X417-F1
#
_cell.length_a   1.000
_cell.length_b   1.000
_cell.length_c   1.000
_cell.angle_alpha   90.00
_cell.angle_beta   90.00
_cell.angle_gamma   90.00
#
_symmetry.space_group_name_H-M   'P 1'
#
loop_
_entity.id
_entity.type
_entity.pdbx_description
1 polymer ?
#
loop_
_entity_poly.entity_id
_entity_poly.type
_entity_poly.pdbx_seq_one_letter_code
_entity_poly.pdbx_strand_id
1 'polypeptide(L)'
;MKECLESLMRHQRRSENEFHARLAFEGQWVNKLYGEELSLVLQVCTPWVAATMKPEYEFAMSSQADTVYQIEVDANAAAKVRSDRGTYMFNKVEW
;
A
#
# COMPACT_ATOMS: atom_id res chain seq x y z
N MET A 1 18.60 -39.32 5.92
CA MET A 1 19.25 -38.45 4.90
C MET A 1 18.26 -38.03 3.81
N LYS A 2 17.51 -38.96 3.20
CA LYS A 2 16.48 -38.68 2.18
C LYS A 2 15.37 -37.73 2.64
N GLU A 3 14.82 -37.93 3.84
CA GLU A 3 13.76 -37.06 4.40
C GLU A 3 14.24 -35.64 4.69
N CYS A 4 15.50 -35.48 5.10
CA CYS A 4 16.09 -34.17 5.35
C CYS A 4 16.28 -33.39 4.04
N LEU A 5 16.69 -34.09 2.98
CA LEU A 5 16.76 -33.56 1.61
C LEU A 5 15.37 -33.17 1.07
N GLU A 6 14.36 -34.02 1.25
CA GLU A 6 12.98 -33.70 0.84
C GLU A 6 12.41 -32.49 1.58
N SER A 7 12.69 -32.38 2.88
CA SER A 7 12.31 -31.22 3.69
C SER A 7 12.97 -29.94 3.19
N LEU A 8 14.27 -29.99 2.88
CA LEU A 8 15.04 -28.86 2.39
C LEU A 8 14.55 -28.40 1.00
N MET A 9 14.28 -29.34 0.08
CA MET A 9 13.72 -29.01 -1.24
C MET A 9 12.30 -28.42 -1.14
N ARG A 10 11.47 -28.91 -0.22
CA ARG A 10 10.14 -28.32 0.04
C ARG A 10 10.22 -26.90 0.60
N HIS A 11 11.22 -26.62 1.42
CA HIS A 11 11.45 -25.28 1.95
C HIS A 11 11.93 -24.32 0.85
N GLN A 12 12.90 -24.73 0.04
CA GLN A 12 13.38 -23.94 -1.10
C GLN A 12 12.27 -23.62 -2.10
N ARG A 13 11.46 -24.62 -2.50
CA ARG A 13 10.30 -24.38 -3.37
C ARG A 13 9.29 -23.40 -2.79
N ARG A 14 9.06 -23.43 -1.47
CA ARG A 14 8.16 -22.48 -0.81
C ARG A 14 8.70 -21.06 -0.91
N SER A 15 9.98 -20.88 -0.63
CA SER A 15 10.65 -19.59 -0.73
C SER A 15 10.65 -19.05 -2.17
N GLU A 16 10.86 -19.92 -3.15
CA GLU A 16 10.87 -19.57 -4.58
C GLU A 16 9.46 -19.20 -5.07
N ASN A 17 8.44 -19.95 -4.67
CA ASN A 17 7.04 -19.61 -4.97
C ASN A 17 6.62 -18.29 -4.32
N GLU A 18 7.04 -18.03 -3.08
CA GLU A 18 6.75 -16.77 -2.39
C GLU A 18 7.45 -15.58 -3.09
N PHE A 19 8.69 -15.77 -3.54
CA PHE A 19 9.40 -14.79 -4.35
C PHE A 19 8.72 -14.51 -5.69
N HIS A 20 8.29 -15.55 -6.41
CA HIS A 20 7.54 -15.39 -7.66
C HIS A 20 6.16 -14.77 -7.45
N ALA A 21 5.47 -15.09 -6.35
CA ALA A 21 4.22 -14.44 -6.01
C ALA A 21 4.43 -12.95 -5.78
N ARG A 22 5.48 -12.56 -5.03
CA ARG A 22 5.83 -11.14 -4.81
C ARG A 22 6.11 -10.42 -6.13
N LEU A 23 6.89 -11.02 -7.03
CA LEU A 23 7.16 -10.49 -8.38
C LEU A 23 5.89 -10.37 -9.24
N ALA A 24 4.94 -11.31 -9.12
CA ALA A 24 3.68 -11.23 -9.87
C ALA A 24 2.78 -10.07 -9.41
N PHE A 25 2.96 -9.61 -8.16
CA PHE A 25 2.26 -8.43 -7.63
C PHE A 25 2.97 -7.11 -7.95
N GLU A 26 4.23 -7.13 -8.39
CA GLU A 26 4.95 -5.92 -8.79
C GLU A 26 4.33 -5.31 -10.05
N GLY A 27 3.74 -4.12 -9.93
CA GLY A 27 3.21 -3.35 -11.05
C GLY A 27 1.76 -3.67 -11.46
N GLN A 28 1.07 -4.58 -10.76
CA GLN A 28 -0.37 -4.80 -10.98
C GLN A 28 -1.20 -3.91 -10.05
N TRP A 29 -2.07 -3.09 -10.64
CA TRP A 29 -3.12 -2.37 -9.91
C TRP A 29 -4.15 -3.39 -9.40
N VAL A 30 -4.15 -3.64 -8.10
CA VAL A 30 -5.15 -4.49 -7.46
C VAL A 30 -6.20 -3.54 -6.91
N ASN A 31 -7.38 -3.46 -7.55
CA ASN A 31 -8.48 -2.58 -7.15
C ASN A 31 -8.96 -2.91 -5.72
N LYS A 32 -8.26 -2.36 -4.74
CA LYS A 32 -8.36 -2.68 -3.32
C LYS A 32 -8.50 -1.37 -2.54
N LEU A 33 -8.99 -1.48 -1.31
CA LEU A 33 -9.04 -0.31 -0.44
C LEU A 33 -7.61 0.19 -0.16
N TYR A 34 -7.44 1.51 0.01
CA TYR A 34 -6.15 2.15 0.23
C TYR A 34 -5.27 1.44 1.29
N GLY A 35 -5.88 0.95 2.37
CA GLY A 35 -5.18 0.18 3.41
C GLY A 35 -4.63 -1.17 2.95
N GLU A 36 -5.33 -1.84 2.05
CA GLU A 36 -4.89 -3.12 1.49
C GLU A 36 -3.79 -2.92 0.43
N GLU A 37 -3.88 -1.86 -0.40
CA GLU A 37 -2.82 -1.49 -1.35
C GLU A 37 -1.53 -1.10 -0.63
N LEU A 38 -1.61 -0.27 0.41
CA LEU A 38 -0.44 0.08 1.22
C LEU A 38 0.12 -1.10 2.01
N SER A 39 -0.71 -2.03 2.47
CA SER A 39 -0.22 -3.26 3.09
C SER A 39 0.63 -4.09 2.12
N LEU A 40 0.24 -4.16 0.84
CA LEU A 40 1.01 -4.83 -0.21
C LEU A 40 2.31 -4.07 -0.51
N VAL A 41 2.25 -2.74 -0.65
CA VAL A 41 3.45 -1.92 -0.86
C VAL A 41 4.45 -2.11 0.28
N LEU A 42 4.00 -2.08 1.54
CA LEU A 42 4.85 -2.29 2.70
C LEU A 42 5.46 -3.71 2.78
N GLN A 43 4.79 -4.72 2.22
CA GLN A 43 5.30 -6.10 2.16
C GLN A 43 6.32 -6.32 1.04
N VAL A 44 6.18 -5.61 -0.08
CA VAL A 44 7.06 -5.72 -1.25
C VAL A 44 8.28 -4.81 -1.12
N CYS A 45 8.13 -3.66 -0.47
CA CYS A 45 9.19 -2.67 -0.33
C CYS A 45 10.31 -3.12 0.60
N THR A 46 11.50 -2.52 0.42
CA THR A 46 12.61 -2.72 1.36
C THR A 46 12.24 -2.21 2.76
N PRO A 47 12.84 -2.76 3.84
CA PRO A 47 12.53 -2.34 5.21
C PRO A 47 12.69 -0.83 5.44
N TRP A 48 13.62 -0.19 4.75
CA TRP A 48 13.83 1.26 4.82
C TRP A 48 12.67 2.05 4.21
N VAL A 49 12.21 1.68 3.01
CA VAL A 49 11.06 2.33 2.36
C VAL A 49 9.79 2.10 3.20
N ALA A 50 9.60 0.87 3.69
CA ALA A 50 8.46 0.55 4.55
C ALA A 50 8.46 1.38 5.85
N ALA A 51 9.62 1.54 6.50
CA ALA A 51 9.76 2.37 7.69
C ALA A 51 9.50 3.87 7.42
N THR A 52 9.79 4.34 6.21
CA THR A 52 9.56 5.74 5.82
C THR A 52 8.09 6.02 5.50
N MET A 53 7.38 5.06 4.89
CA MET A 53 5.96 5.22 4.52
C MET A 53 4.99 4.90 5.66
N LYS A 54 5.39 4.06 6.62
CA LYS A 54 4.54 3.64 7.73
C LYS A 54 3.97 4.80 8.57
N PRO A 55 4.75 5.84 8.96
CA PRO A 55 4.21 6.98 9.71
C PRO A 55 3.14 7.76 8.94
N GLU A 56 3.33 7.96 7.64
CA GLU A 56 2.36 8.64 6.77
C GLU A 56 1.06 7.83 6.67
N TYR A 57 1.17 6.51 6.57
CA TYR A 57 0.02 5.60 6.58
C TYR A 57 -0.74 5.63 7.91
N GLU A 58 -0.03 5.53 9.04
CA GLU A 58 -0.62 5.58 10.37
C GLU A 58 -1.30 6.93 10.62
N PHE A 59 -0.71 8.02 10.13
CA PHE A 59 -1.32 9.34 10.17
C PHE A 59 -2.60 9.41 9.33
N ALA A 60 -2.55 8.97 8.07
CA ALA A 60 -3.70 8.98 7.15
C ALA A 60 -4.88 8.13 7.65
N MET A 61 -4.61 7.05 8.40
CA MET A 61 -5.64 6.21 9.02
C MET A 61 -6.11 6.71 10.39
N SER A 62 -5.44 7.70 10.97
CA SER A 62 -5.81 8.25 12.28
C SER A 62 -6.94 9.26 12.15
N SER A 63 -7.74 9.41 13.21
CA SER A 63 -8.75 10.49 13.31
C SER A 63 -8.13 11.90 13.35
N GLN A 64 -6.81 12.02 13.49
CA GLN A 64 -6.10 13.29 13.36
C GLN A 64 -6.03 13.75 11.90
N ALA A 65 -6.06 12.83 10.93
CA ALA A 65 -6.12 13.18 9.52
C ALA A 65 -7.38 13.99 9.20
N ASP A 66 -8.52 13.62 9.78
CA ASP A 66 -9.80 14.34 9.58
C ASP A 66 -9.77 15.78 10.12
N THR A 67 -8.88 16.06 11.09
CA THR A 67 -8.72 17.41 11.65
C THR A 67 -7.77 18.27 10.84
N VAL A 68 -6.79 17.64 10.17
CA VAL A 68 -5.79 18.33 9.35
C VAL A 68 -6.26 18.50 7.91
N TYR A 69 -7.01 17.54 7.38
CA TYR A 69 -7.53 17.53 6.03
C TYR A 69 -9.05 17.65 6.04
N GLN A 70 -9.57 18.81 5.62
CA GLN A 70 -10.98 18.95 5.30
C GLN A 70 -11.21 18.52 3.86
N ILE A 71 -11.95 17.42 3.68
CA ILE A 71 -12.28 16.85 2.38
C ILE A 71 -13.70 17.27 2.01
N GLU A 72 -13.82 18.23 1.09
CA GLU A 72 -15.09 18.62 0.49
C GLU A 72 -15.23 17.86 -0.84
N VAL A 73 -16.18 16.93 -0.91
CA VAL A 73 -16.49 16.19 -2.14
C VAL A 73 -17.67 16.87 -2.82
N ASP A 74 -17.40 17.61 -3.88
CA ASP A 74 -18.48 18.20 -4.68
C ASP A 74 -19.15 17.12 -5.54
N ALA A 75 -20.47 17.23 -5.68
CA ALA A 75 -21.28 16.32 -6.49
C ALA A 75 -20.84 16.27 -7.97
N ASN A 76 -20.13 17.31 -8.44
CA ASN A 76 -19.53 17.41 -9.77
C ASN A 76 -18.11 16.81 -9.90
N ALA A 77 -17.73 15.91 -8.98
CA ALA A 77 -16.58 15.04 -9.12
C ALA A 77 -15.21 15.71 -8.97
N ALA A 78 -15.11 16.77 -8.16
CA ALA A 78 -13.85 17.28 -7.67
C ALA A 78 -13.76 17.06 -6.15
N ALA A 79 -12.77 16.30 -5.70
CA ALA A 79 -12.45 16.19 -4.27
C ALA A 79 -11.48 17.31 -3.92
N LYS A 80 -11.92 18.23 -3.05
CA LYS A 80 -11.11 19.34 -2.58
C LYS A 80 -10.59 19.00 -1.20
N VAL A 81 -9.27 18.89 -1.08
CA VAL A 81 -8.57 18.59 0.16
C VAL A 81 -7.92 19.88 0.65
N ARG A 82 -8.36 20.37 1.80
CA ARG A 82 -7.82 21.57 2.43
C ARG A 82 -6.97 21.15 3.63
N SER A 83 -5.70 21.55 3.63
CA SER A 83 -4.82 21.47 4.79
C SER A 83 -4.28 22.86 5.13
N ASP A 84 -3.66 22.96 6.30
CA ASP A 84 -2.84 24.09 6.76
C ASP A 84 -1.80 24.59 5.72
N ARG A 85 -1.31 23.71 4.85
CA ARG A 85 -0.29 24.01 3.84
C ARG A 85 -0.85 24.47 2.50
N GLY A 86 -2.14 24.27 2.24
CA GLY A 86 -2.74 24.60 0.96
C GLY A 86 -4.04 23.87 0.68
N THR A 87 -4.67 24.25 -0.44
CA THR A 87 -5.89 23.62 -0.94
C THR A 87 -5.57 22.90 -2.24
N TYR A 88 -5.80 21.60 -2.27
CA TYR A 88 -5.57 20.73 -3.43
C TYR A 88 -6.91 20.28 -4.00
N MET A 89 -7.05 20.29 -5.33
CA MET A 89 -8.25 19.81 -6.03
C MET A 89 -7.91 18.59 -6.87
N PHE A 90 -8.67 17.52 -6.69
CA PHE A 90 -8.54 16.28 -7.45
C PHE A 90 -9.78 16.08 -8.30
N ASN A 91 -9.64 16.15 -9.62
CA ASN A 91 -10.72 15.85 -10.55
C ASN A 91 -10.83 14.34 -10.77
N LYS A 92 -12.04 13.79 -10.60
CA LYS A 92 -12.36 12.36 -10.77
C LYS A 92 -12.23 11.87 -12.21
N VAL A 93 -11.99 12.75 -13.18
CA VAL A 93 -11.90 12.43 -14.62
C VAL A 93 -10.53 11.86 -15.00
N GLU A 94 -9.53 11.96 -14.13
CA GLU A 94 -8.17 11.45 -14.37
C GLU A 94 -7.75 10.30 -13.44
N TRP A 95 -8.70 9.66 -12.73
CA TRP A 95 -8.46 8.58 -11.77
C TRP A 95 -8.98 7.24 -12.29
#